data_AF-A0A954LKL6-F1
#
_entry.id   AF-A0A954LKL6-F1
#
_cell.length_a   1.000
_cell.length_b   1.000
_cell.length_c   1.000
_cell.angle_alpha   90.00
_cell.angle_beta   90.00
_cell.angle_gamma   90.00
#
_symmetry.space_group_name_H-M   'P 1'
#
loop_
_entity.id
_entity.type
_entity.pdbx_description
1 polymer ?
#
loop_
_entity_poly.entity_id
_entity_poly.type
_entity_poly.pdbx_seq_one_letter_code
_entity_poly.pdbx_strand_id
1 'polypeptide(L)'
;MASTLQSGNAQQYVDFDEYIDYQLQKTRGNIKSTDVLTAFAFVAVFVLAYLLAFVICDHWLVPEGFSQTTRMLLLAFVGLVSAGWLGWRVVWPYMQQVNQLFAAKLIEKSQPELRSTLLNLIDARAAGKEVSPEILAAMEKRAAISMSHTNVDEAVDRRPLMWACYAVLGLVVLFSFYTLFTPKKVSASIWRALFPVSALEAPTQTVIEKVAPGDAEVIPGSRLEVLVDISGETPEQITLHYSTADREFVNEPIEMREDPDMPRRYRAEIIGTNGEGIQQDLNYYITAGDDRSVSYAVTVFQPPSAEIVELHSTYPQYMERESKTRTTGNIDDYEGVIVTFLAEANMPLKSATITFHDDQGTSYRAEAIPMTAINTEHTRFRANWVLNINSENGTYPRYYTIECRNERGETDPNPTRWPIRI
;
A
#
# COMPACT_ATOMS: atom_id res chain seq x y z
N MET A 1 62.01 48.38 55.97
CA MET A 1 60.79 48.33 55.15
C MET A 1 61.25 48.45 53.70
N ALA A 2 61.41 47.31 53.03
CA ALA A 2 60.42 46.68 52.17
C ALA A 2 60.18 47.46 50.86
N SER A 3 60.33 46.71 49.75
CA SER A 3 59.57 46.81 48.49
C SER A 3 59.82 48.05 47.60
N THR A 4 59.93 48.00 46.27
CA THR A 4 59.59 46.97 45.28
C THR A 4 60.00 47.47 43.88
N LEU A 5 60.45 46.52 43.04
CA LEU A 5 60.06 46.25 41.63
C LEU A 5 59.83 47.41 40.64
N GLN A 6 60.42 47.28 39.44
CA GLN A 6 59.72 46.88 38.19
C GLN A 6 60.65 47.20 36.99
N SER A 7 61.25 46.19 36.36
CA SER A 7 60.69 45.32 35.30
C SER A 7 60.61 46.02 33.94
N GLY A 8 61.68 45.89 33.15
CA GLY A 8 61.66 46.08 31.70
C GLY A 8 61.76 44.73 30.99
N ASN A 9 60.98 44.59 29.92
CA ASN A 9 60.97 43.52 28.91
C ASN A 9 60.23 42.21 29.21
N ALA A 10 58.93 42.19 28.89
CA ALA A 10 58.16 40.96 28.69
C ALA A 10 57.01 41.16 27.67
N GLN A 11 57.27 41.72 26.48
CA GLN A 11 56.21 41.93 25.46
C GLN A 11 56.50 41.41 24.04
N GLN A 12 57.64 40.76 23.77
CA GLN A 12 57.97 40.33 22.39
C GLN A 12 57.89 38.81 22.14
N TYR A 13 57.62 38.01 23.17
CA TYR A 13 57.58 36.53 23.08
C TYR A 13 56.18 35.96 22.78
N VAL A 14 55.12 36.77 22.80
CA VAL A 14 53.73 36.28 22.64
C VAL A 14 53.34 36.09 21.17
N ASP A 15 53.93 36.85 20.24
CA ASP A 15 53.53 36.86 18.81
C ASP A 15 53.99 35.60 18.01
N PHE A 16 55.11 34.98 18.38
CA PHE A 16 55.67 33.87 17.60
C PHE A 16 55.04 32.51 17.95
N ASP A 17 54.77 32.25 19.23
CA ASP A 17 54.07 31.02 19.66
C ASP A 17 52.62 31.02 19.15
N GLU A 18 51.93 32.17 19.20
CA GLU A 18 50.56 32.31 18.69
C GLU A 18 50.49 32.12 17.16
N TYR A 19 51.51 32.59 16.42
CA TYR A 19 51.61 32.37 14.99
C TYR A 19 51.89 30.90 14.62
N ILE A 20 52.73 30.19 15.39
CA ILE A 20 53.03 28.78 15.18
C ILE A 20 51.80 27.91 15.50
N ASP A 21 51.12 28.18 16.62
CA ASP A 21 49.88 27.47 16.98
C ASP A 21 48.77 27.73 15.95
N TYR A 22 48.64 28.97 15.46
CA TYR A 22 47.69 29.31 14.39
C TYR A 22 47.98 28.53 13.10
N GLN A 23 49.25 28.45 12.67
CA GLN A 23 49.63 27.72 11.45
C GLN A 23 49.46 26.19 11.62
N LEU A 24 49.75 25.64 12.80
CA LEU A 24 49.53 24.23 13.10
C LEU A 24 48.03 23.89 13.12
N GLN A 25 47.19 24.75 13.71
CA GLN A 25 45.76 24.55 13.78
C GLN A 25 45.09 24.69 12.40
N LYS A 26 45.54 25.65 11.57
CA LYS A 26 45.09 25.84 10.19
C LYS A 26 45.46 24.66 9.28
N THR A 27 46.70 24.17 9.40
CA THR A 27 47.18 22.99 8.64
C THR A 27 46.41 21.73 9.05
N ARG A 28 46.19 21.52 10.36
CA ARG A 28 45.43 20.39 10.90
C ARG A 28 43.94 20.44 10.51
N GLY A 29 43.35 21.63 10.41
CA GLY A 29 41.98 21.84 9.92
C GLY A 29 41.85 21.48 8.43
N ASN A 30 42.79 21.93 7.61
CA ASN A 30 42.79 21.65 6.17
C ASN A 30 42.97 20.16 5.86
N ILE A 31 43.87 19.45 6.57
CA ILE A 31 44.06 18.00 6.41
C ILE A 31 42.78 17.24 6.80
N LYS A 32 42.17 17.58 7.95
CA LYS A 32 40.90 16.96 8.38
C LYS A 32 39.76 17.22 7.40
N SER A 33 39.65 18.43 6.86
CA SER A 33 38.61 18.74 5.87
C SER A 33 38.79 17.97 4.57
N THR A 34 40.03 17.72 4.15
CA THR A 34 40.35 16.98 2.92
C THR A 34 40.09 15.47 3.10
N ASP A 35 40.41 14.92 4.27
CA ASP A 35 40.10 13.52 4.61
C ASP A 35 38.59 13.27 4.74
N VAL A 36 37.84 14.23 5.31
CA VAL A 36 36.37 14.15 5.37
C VAL A 36 35.76 14.26 3.98
N LEU A 37 36.28 15.17 3.13
CA LEU A 37 35.77 15.37 1.77
C LEU A 37 36.05 14.14 0.88
N THR A 38 37.25 13.54 1.00
CA THR A 38 37.57 12.29 0.30
C THR A 38 36.69 11.13 0.77
N ALA A 39 36.47 10.99 2.08
CA ALA A 39 35.58 9.96 2.61
C ALA A 39 34.14 10.12 2.08
N PHE A 40 33.63 11.35 2.04
CA PHE A 40 32.31 11.64 1.49
C PHE A 40 32.24 11.33 -0.02
N ALA A 41 33.27 11.67 -0.78
CA ALA A 41 33.35 11.35 -2.20
C ALA A 41 33.32 9.84 -2.46
N PHE A 42 34.06 9.03 -1.70
CA PHE A 42 34.03 7.57 -1.82
C PHE A 42 32.67 6.97 -1.45
N VAL A 43 32.00 7.52 -0.43
CA VAL A 43 30.63 7.10 -0.07
C VAL A 43 29.66 7.41 -1.19
N ALA A 44 29.77 8.60 -1.79
CA ALA A 44 28.96 8.97 -2.95
C ALA A 44 29.18 8.01 -4.14
N VAL A 45 30.44 7.65 -4.44
CA VAL A 45 30.75 6.64 -5.48
C VAL A 45 30.10 5.31 -5.15
N PHE A 46 30.22 4.84 -3.91
CA PHE A 46 29.68 3.53 -3.52
C PHE A 46 28.14 3.49 -3.58
N VAL A 47 27.48 4.55 -3.11
CA VAL A 47 26.02 4.71 -3.17
C VAL A 47 25.56 4.76 -4.63
N LEU A 48 26.21 5.56 -5.47
CA LEU A 48 25.84 5.67 -6.88
C LEU A 48 26.09 4.37 -7.65
N ALA A 49 27.20 3.67 -7.39
CA ALA A 49 27.51 2.38 -8.02
C ALA A 49 26.50 1.31 -7.61
N TYR A 50 26.08 1.30 -6.35
CA TYR A 50 25.02 0.44 -5.87
C TYR A 50 23.67 0.74 -6.53
N LEU A 51 23.28 2.02 -6.61
CA LEU A 51 22.03 2.42 -7.27
C LEU A 51 22.01 1.96 -8.73
N LEU A 52 23.13 2.08 -9.44
CA LEU A 52 23.26 1.64 -10.82
C LEU A 52 23.13 0.11 -10.95
N ALA A 53 23.82 -0.65 -10.10
CA ALA A 53 23.70 -2.11 -10.08
C ALA A 53 22.28 -2.58 -9.73
N PHE A 54 21.61 -1.90 -8.79
CA PHE A 54 20.24 -2.20 -8.40
C PHE A 54 19.27 -1.98 -9.57
N VAL A 55 19.36 -0.85 -10.27
CA VAL A 55 18.51 -0.54 -11.42
C VAL A 55 18.70 -1.56 -12.55
N ILE A 56 19.93 -1.98 -12.83
CA ILE A 56 20.21 -3.01 -13.85
C ILE A 56 19.59 -4.35 -13.46
N CYS A 57 19.78 -4.79 -12.21
CA CYS A 57 19.21 -6.04 -11.73
C CYS A 57 17.67 -6.01 -11.70
N ASP A 58 17.06 -4.89 -11.32
CA ASP A 58 15.60 -4.71 -11.29
C ASP A 58 15.01 -4.76 -12.72
N HIS A 59 15.72 -4.23 -13.71
CA HIS A 59 15.24 -4.21 -15.10
C HIS A 59 15.46 -5.53 -15.86
N TRP A 60 16.56 -6.25 -15.58
CA TRP A 60 16.95 -7.42 -16.39
C TRP A 60 16.62 -8.78 -15.78
N LEU A 61 16.51 -8.92 -14.45
CA LEU A 61 16.40 -10.25 -13.83
C LEU A 61 14.99 -10.68 -13.40
N VAL A 62 14.02 -9.78 -13.17
CA VAL A 62 12.72 -10.17 -12.59
C VAL A 62 11.54 -9.37 -13.16
N PRO A 63 10.71 -9.96 -14.04
CA PRO A 63 9.48 -9.34 -14.56
C PRO A 63 8.42 -9.02 -13.48
N GLU A 64 8.41 -9.73 -12.34
CA GLU A 64 7.42 -9.57 -11.26
C GLU A 64 7.92 -8.80 -10.01
N GLY A 65 9.13 -8.23 -10.06
CA GLY A 65 9.68 -7.40 -8.98
C GLY A 65 10.18 -8.17 -7.76
N PHE A 66 11.23 -7.64 -7.11
CA PHE A 66 11.79 -8.21 -5.88
C PHE A 66 10.86 -8.09 -4.67
N SER A 67 10.73 -9.17 -3.88
CA SER A 67 10.01 -9.18 -2.60
C SER A 67 10.47 -8.05 -1.67
N GLN A 68 9.53 -7.46 -0.92
CA GLN A 68 9.75 -6.34 0.01
C GLN A 68 10.88 -6.63 1.02
N THR A 69 11.03 -7.90 1.42
CA THR A 69 12.07 -8.36 2.36
C THR A 69 13.47 -8.34 1.73
N THR A 70 13.60 -8.77 0.47
CA THR A 70 14.88 -8.74 -0.27
C THR A 70 15.34 -7.31 -0.50
N ARG A 71 14.40 -6.39 -0.79
CA ARG A 71 14.65 -4.95 -0.94
C ARG A 71 15.16 -4.32 0.35
N MET A 72 14.52 -4.64 1.48
CA MET A 72 14.93 -4.15 2.81
C MET A 72 16.29 -4.70 3.23
N LEU A 73 16.57 -5.97 2.95
CA LEU A 73 17.87 -6.59 3.26
C LEU A 73 19.01 -5.98 2.44
N LEU A 74 18.79 -5.69 1.15
CA LEU A 74 19.77 -5.04 0.29
C LEU A 74 20.07 -3.60 0.75
N LEU A 75 19.04 -2.80 1.05
CA LEU A 75 19.22 -1.45 1.60
C LEU A 75 19.88 -1.47 2.97
N ALA A 76 19.50 -2.39 3.85
CA ALA A 76 20.12 -2.56 5.14
C ALA A 76 21.60 -2.94 5.00
N PHE A 77 21.94 -3.85 4.09
CA PHE A 77 23.31 -4.27 3.83
C PHE A 77 24.18 -3.10 3.34
N VAL A 78 23.67 -2.31 2.39
CA VAL A 78 24.41 -1.15 1.86
C VAL A 78 24.53 -0.04 2.90
N GLY A 79 23.47 0.21 3.68
CA GLY A 79 23.52 1.12 4.83
C GLY A 79 24.57 0.70 5.85
N LEU A 80 24.65 -0.60 6.17
CA LEU A 80 25.63 -1.15 7.14
C LEU A 80 27.06 -1.09 6.60
N VAL A 81 27.28 -1.44 5.33
CA VAL A 81 28.61 -1.42 4.71
C VAL A 81 29.11 0.01 4.55
N SER A 82 28.26 0.94 4.10
CA SER A 82 28.62 2.35 3.96
C SER A 82 28.86 3.01 5.33
N ALA A 83 28.01 2.77 6.33
CA ALA A 83 28.19 3.28 7.69
C ALA A 83 29.42 2.66 8.37
N GLY A 84 29.66 1.36 8.17
CA GLY A 84 30.84 0.66 8.68
C GLY A 84 32.14 1.18 8.07
N TRP A 85 32.17 1.44 6.77
CA TRP A 85 33.32 2.06 6.10
C TRP A 85 33.56 3.48 6.60
N LEU A 86 32.51 4.31 6.71
CA LEU A 86 32.61 5.68 7.24
C LEU A 86 33.11 5.69 8.68
N GLY A 87 32.62 4.76 9.52
CA GLY A 87 33.08 4.56 10.88
C GLY A 87 34.56 4.18 10.95
N TRP A 88 35.00 3.22 10.13
CA TRP A 88 36.41 2.82 10.07
C TRP A 88 37.32 3.93 9.55
N ARG A 89 36.93 4.63 8.49
CA ARG A 89 37.81 5.58 7.80
C ARG A 89 37.86 6.95 8.46
N VAL A 90 36.75 7.42 9.04
CA VAL A 90 36.63 8.77 9.61
C VAL A 90 36.59 8.74 11.13
N VAL A 91 35.75 7.90 11.73
CA VAL A 91 35.54 7.90 13.19
C VAL A 91 36.69 7.24 13.94
N TRP A 92 37.19 6.10 13.46
CA TRP A 92 38.31 5.39 14.09
C TRP A 92 39.60 6.23 14.19
N PRO A 93 40.10 6.89 13.12
CA PRO A 93 41.26 7.78 13.24
C PRO A 93 40.96 9.08 14.01
N TYR A 94 39.71 9.53 14.07
CA TYR A 94 39.33 10.68 14.90
C TYR A 94 39.30 10.35 16.40
N MET A 95 38.98 9.10 16.75
CA MET A 95 38.99 8.59 18.12
C MET A 95 40.38 8.16 18.60
N GLN A 96 41.30 7.80 17.69
CA GLN A 96 42.69 7.57 18.04
C GLN A 96 43.38 8.91 18.35
N GLN A 97 43.42 9.26 19.64
CA GLN A 97 44.22 10.38 20.13
C GLN A 97 45.66 10.24 19.62
N VAL A 98 46.11 11.30 18.96
CA VAL A 98 47.43 11.49 18.36
C VAL A 98 48.52 11.13 19.37
N ASN A 99 49.12 9.95 19.22
CA ASN A 99 50.31 9.60 19.97
C ASN A 99 51.48 10.43 19.43
N GLN A 100 51.96 11.39 20.23
CA GLN A 100 53.03 12.34 19.90
C GLN A 100 54.32 11.64 19.40
N LEU A 101 54.49 10.36 19.73
CA LEU A 101 55.57 9.48 19.25
C LEU A 101 55.55 9.23 17.74
N PHE A 102 54.40 9.24 17.08
CA PHE A 102 54.31 9.02 15.63
C PHE A 102 54.71 10.27 14.83
N ALA A 103 54.39 11.47 15.35
CA ALA A 103 54.85 12.74 14.80
C ALA A 103 56.37 12.87 14.90
N ALA A 104 56.96 12.42 16.02
CA ALA A 104 58.41 12.37 16.19
C ALA A 104 59.10 11.45 15.16
N LYS A 105 58.53 10.26 14.89
CA LYS A 105 59.06 9.31 13.89
C LYS A 105 58.89 9.76 12.43
N LEU A 106 57.85 10.53 12.12
CA LEU A 106 57.60 11.01 10.75
C LEU A 106 58.54 12.20 10.40
N ILE A 107 58.83 13.06 11.37
CA ILE A 107 59.84 14.13 11.25
C ILE A 107 61.26 13.54 11.12
N GLU A 108 61.50 12.38 11.75
CA GLU A 108 62.78 11.64 11.71
C GLU A 108 63.19 11.17 10.30
N LYS A 109 62.22 11.04 9.39
CA LYS A 109 62.44 10.47 8.05
C LYS A 109 62.69 11.51 6.96
N SER A 110 62.31 12.77 7.18
CA SER A 110 62.33 13.79 6.13
C SER A 110 63.56 14.71 6.14
N GLN A 111 64.21 14.98 7.28
CA GLN A 111 65.40 15.87 7.33
C GLN A 111 66.42 15.46 8.41
N PRO A 112 67.50 14.74 8.05
CA PRO A 112 68.56 14.31 8.98
C PRO A 112 69.35 15.44 9.63
N GLU A 113 69.33 16.65 9.07
CA GLU A 113 70.15 17.80 9.51
C GLU A 113 69.56 18.55 10.72
N LEU A 114 68.25 18.48 10.96
CA LEU A 114 67.59 19.15 12.10
C LEU A 114 67.68 18.37 13.42
N ARG A 115 68.16 17.11 13.37
CA ARG A 115 68.32 16.23 14.55
C ARG A 115 69.21 16.85 15.63
N SER A 116 70.31 17.51 15.28
CA SER A 116 71.27 17.98 16.30
C SER A 116 70.80 19.22 17.05
N THR A 117 69.97 20.04 16.42
CA THR A 117 69.64 21.38 16.94
C THR A 117 68.40 21.32 17.84
N LEU A 118 67.39 20.55 17.43
CA LEU A 118 66.13 20.43 18.16
C LEU A 118 66.23 19.43 19.33
N LEU A 119 67.02 18.36 19.17
CA LEU A 119 67.32 17.41 20.24
C LEU A 119 68.18 18.08 21.34
N ASN A 120 69.19 18.87 20.97
CA ASN A 120 70.00 19.63 21.93
C ASN A 120 69.18 20.69 22.68
N LEU A 121 68.17 21.30 22.02
CA LEU A 121 67.32 22.31 22.65
C LEU A 121 66.35 21.66 23.65
N ILE A 122 65.83 20.47 23.34
CA ILE A 122 64.97 19.70 24.24
C ILE A 122 65.79 19.09 25.40
N ASP A 123 66.97 18.54 25.13
CA ASP A 123 67.88 18.02 26.18
C ASP A 123 68.39 19.13 27.10
N ALA A 124 68.69 20.34 26.58
CA ALA A 124 69.08 21.49 27.40
C ALA A 124 67.92 21.96 28.30
N ARG A 125 66.68 21.90 27.81
CA ARG A 125 65.48 22.27 28.57
C ARG A 125 65.11 21.21 29.61
N ALA A 126 65.34 19.92 29.31
CA ALA A 126 65.10 18.81 30.22
C ALA A 126 66.18 18.69 31.32
N ALA A 127 67.41 19.11 31.05
CA ALA A 127 68.53 19.05 32.00
C ALA A 127 68.63 20.24 32.97
N GLY A 128 67.75 21.25 32.86
CA GLY A 128 67.66 22.34 33.83
C GLY A 128 68.93 23.19 33.99
N LYS A 129 69.76 23.31 32.94
CA LYS A 129 70.92 24.22 32.95
C LYS A 129 70.52 25.58 32.41
N GLU A 130 70.94 26.63 33.11
CA GLU A 130 70.80 28.03 32.69
C GLU A 130 71.61 28.29 31.41
N VAL A 131 70.95 28.11 30.26
CA VAL A 131 71.48 28.55 28.96
C VAL A 131 71.02 29.98 28.73
N SER A 132 71.95 30.85 28.30
CA SER A 132 71.69 32.27 28.10
C SER A 132 70.58 32.52 27.06
N PRO A 133 69.63 33.43 27.32
CA PRO A 133 68.42 33.65 26.50
C PRO A 133 68.69 34.07 25.05
N GLU A 134 69.88 34.59 24.75
CA GLU A 134 70.27 35.06 23.41
C GLU A 134 70.55 33.91 22.42
N ILE A 135 71.01 32.75 22.91
CA ILE A 135 71.29 31.57 22.06
C ILE A 135 69.99 30.85 21.72
N LEU A 136 69.05 30.79 22.67
CA LEU A 136 67.70 30.29 22.45
C LEU A 136 66.97 31.13 21.40
N ALA A 137 67.07 32.46 21.47
CA ALA A 137 66.48 33.37 20.49
C ALA A 137 67.08 33.21 19.08
N ALA A 138 68.39 32.96 18.97
CA ALA A 138 69.04 32.70 17.68
C ALA A 138 68.64 31.34 17.08
N MET A 139 68.42 30.33 17.92
CA MET A 139 67.96 29.00 17.50
C MET A 139 66.47 29.00 17.12
N GLU A 140 65.62 29.71 17.86
CA GLU A 140 64.21 29.96 17.50
C GLU A 140 64.09 30.71 16.19
N LYS A 141 64.87 31.78 16.00
CA LYS A 141 64.89 32.54 14.74
C LYS A 141 65.33 31.65 13.56
N ARG A 142 66.30 30.76 13.77
CA ARG A 142 66.77 29.85 12.72
C ARG A 142 65.78 28.71 12.43
N ALA A 143 65.08 28.22 13.44
CA ALA A 143 63.98 27.26 13.27
C ALA A 143 62.78 27.89 12.55
N ALA A 144 62.41 29.12 12.90
CA ALA A 144 61.35 29.88 12.26
C ALA A 144 61.65 30.16 10.77
N ILE A 145 62.90 30.50 10.43
CA ILE A 145 63.33 30.71 9.03
C ILE A 145 63.40 29.38 8.25
N SER A 146 63.77 28.27 8.88
CA SER A 146 63.73 26.96 8.24
C SER A 146 62.29 26.46 7.99
N MET A 147 61.35 26.79 8.88
CA MET A 147 59.93 26.47 8.71
C MET A 147 59.23 27.35 7.67
N SER A 148 59.70 28.58 7.41
CA SER A 148 59.12 29.46 6.38
C SER A 148 59.42 29.05 4.94
N HIS A 149 60.34 28.10 4.72
CA HIS A 149 60.74 27.65 3.38
C HIS A 149 60.10 26.32 2.95
N THR A 150 59.29 25.67 3.79
CA THR A 150 58.60 24.44 3.39
C THR A 150 57.14 24.78 3.10
N ASN A 151 56.78 24.91 1.82
CA ASN A 151 55.39 25.02 1.39
C ASN A 151 54.63 23.75 1.80
N VAL A 152 53.94 23.84 2.93
CA VAL A 152 53.09 22.76 3.49
C VAL A 152 51.90 22.44 2.57
N ASP A 153 51.63 23.29 1.57
CA ASP A 153 50.63 23.06 0.53
C ASP A 153 50.98 21.91 -0.44
N GLU A 154 52.25 21.45 -0.47
CA GLU A 154 52.70 20.36 -1.36
C GLU A 154 52.68 18.97 -0.69
N ALA A 155 52.40 18.90 0.62
CA ALA A 155 52.43 17.65 1.38
C ALA A 155 51.08 16.89 1.39
N VAL A 156 50.00 17.48 0.86
CA VAL A 156 48.69 16.82 0.77
C VAL A 156 48.51 16.30 -0.65
N ASP A 157 48.76 15.00 -0.83
CA ASP A 157 48.59 14.31 -2.10
C ASP A 157 47.10 14.30 -2.49
N ARG A 158 46.66 15.27 -3.31
CA ARG A 158 45.25 15.44 -3.75
C ARG A 158 44.85 14.48 -4.87
N ARG A 159 45.77 13.63 -5.34
CA ARG A 159 45.54 12.63 -6.40
C ARG A 159 44.36 11.69 -6.11
N PRO A 160 44.24 11.04 -4.93
CA PRO A 160 43.08 10.20 -4.61
C PRO A 160 41.76 10.99 -4.59
N LEU A 161 41.76 12.27 -4.18
CA LEU A 161 40.57 13.12 -4.23
C LEU A 161 40.16 13.41 -5.68
N MET A 162 41.12 13.73 -6.55
CA MET A 162 40.84 13.96 -7.97
C MET A 162 40.33 12.70 -8.66
N TRP A 163 40.94 11.53 -8.41
CA TRP A 163 40.45 10.26 -8.96
C TRP A 163 39.07 9.88 -8.43
N ALA A 164 38.77 10.16 -7.15
CA ALA A 164 37.43 9.98 -6.60
C ALA A 164 36.41 10.92 -7.28
N CYS A 165 36.74 12.20 -7.48
CA CYS A 165 35.89 13.14 -8.21
C CYS A 165 35.67 12.72 -9.67
N TYR A 166 36.71 12.26 -10.38
CA TYR A 166 36.56 11.74 -11.74
C TYR A 166 35.71 10.45 -11.77
N ALA A 167 35.83 9.58 -10.77
CA ALA A 167 35.00 8.40 -10.64
C ALA A 167 33.52 8.76 -10.38
N VAL A 168 33.24 9.73 -9.49
CA VAL A 168 31.88 10.25 -9.28
C VAL A 168 31.34 10.82 -10.58
N LEU A 169 32.10 11.68 -11.25
CA LEU A 169 31.66 12.35 -12.48
C LEU A 169 31.40 11.34 -13.60
N GLY A 170 32.29 10.37 -13.80
CA GLY A 170 32.11 9.29 -14.76
C GLY A 170 30.86 8.45 -14.47
N LEU A 171 30.60 8.17 -13.19
CA LEU A 171 29.46 7.35 -12.80
C LEU A 171 28.13 8.12 -12.90
N VAL A 172 28.13 9.42 -12.64
CA VAL A 172 26.97 10.31 -12.89
C VAL A 172 26.68 10.42 -14.39
N VAL A 173 27.71 10.55 -15.22
CA VAL A 173 27.55 10.57 -16.69
C VAL A 173 27.00 9.24 -17.19
N LEU A 174 27.54 8.11 -16.71
CA LEU A 174 27.06 6.78 -17.05
C LEU A 174 25.58 6.58 -16.64
N PHE A 175 25.22 7.03 -15.44
CA PHE A 175 23.84 6.99 -14.95
C PHE A 175 22.91 7.86 -15.81
N SER A 176 23.36 9.06 -16.18
CA SER A 176 22.61 9.97 -17.06
C SER A 176 22.41 9.36 -18.45
N PHE A 177 23.43 8.73 -19.02
CA PHE A 177 23.33 8.02 -20.29
C PHE A 177 22.34 6.84 -20.19
N TYR A 178 22.40 6.06 -19.11
CA TYR A 178 21.47 4.95 -18.87
C TYR A 178 20.01 5.43 -18.78
N THR A 179 19.77 6.60 -18.17
CA THR A 179 18.42 7.19 -18.10
C THR A 179 17.88 7.68 -19.44
N LEU A 180 18.76 8.06 -20.37
CA LEU A 180 18.35 8.54 -21.70
C LEU A 180 18.09 7.38 -22.68
N PHE A 181 18.83 6.28 -22.56
CA PHE A 181 18.70 5.13 -23.47
C PHE A 181 17.60 4.13 -23.06
N THR A 182 17.04 4.24 -21.85
CA THR A 182 15.98 3.36 -21.38
C THR A 182 14.60 4.05 -21.50
N PRO A 183 13.63 3.49 -22.25
CA PRO A 183 12.30 4.10 -22.43
C PRO A 183 11.42 4.10 -21.17
N LYS A 184 11.85 3.45 -20.08
CA LYS A 184 11.14 3.43 -18.79
C LYS A 184 11.65 4.55 -17.87
N LYS A 185 10.72 5.28 -17.23
CA LYS A 185 11.02 6.41 -16.33
C LYS A 185 11.81 5.94 -15.10
N VAL A 186 13.12 6.18 -15.10
CA VAL A 186 14.05 5.80 -14.02
C VAL A 186 13.74 6.51 -12.69
N SER A 187 13.04 7.63 -12.74
CA SER A 187 12.59 8.38 -11.56
C SER A 187 11.71 7.55 -10.62
N ALA A 188 10.90 6.63 -11.15
CA ALA A 188 10.04 5.77 -10.34
C ALA A 188 10.85 4.71 -9.57
N SER A 189 11.89 4.13 -10.19
CA SER A 189 12.78 3.18 -9.51
C SER A 189 13.65 3.84 -8.45
N ILE A 190 14.09 5.08 -8.67
CA ILE A 190 14.84 5.87 -7.67
C ILE A 190 13.94 6.20 -6.47
N TRP A 191 12.68 6.59 -6.72
CA TRP A 191 11.71 6.88 -5.66
C TRP A 191 11.37 5.63 -4.85
N ARG A 192 11.22 4.46 -5.51
CA ARG A 192 11.01 3.17 -4.83
C ARG A 192 12.21 2.68 -4.03
N ALA A 193 13.43 2.95 -4.50
CA ALA A 193 14.65 2.61 -3.76
C ALA A 193 14.83 3.47 -2.50
N LEU A 194 14.37 4.72 -2.52
CA LEU A 194 14.43 5.63 -1.38
C LEU A 194 13.27 5.45 -0.39
N PHE A 195 12.10 4.99 -0.85
CA PHE A 195 10.91 4.78 -0.01
C PHE A 195 10.30 3.37 -0.18
N PRO A 196 10.87 2.34 0.49
CA PRO A 196 10.35 0.97 0.44
C PRO A 196 9.02 0.73 1.17
N VAL A 197 8.41 1.75 1.79
CA VAL A 197 7.27 1.60 2.71
C VAL A 197 5.92 2.00 2.09
N SER A 198 5.90 2.74 0.98
CA SER A 198 4.64 3.02 0.28
C SER A 198 4.39 1.94 -0.77
N ALA A 199 3.36 1.13 -0.53
CA ALA A 199 2.74 0.23 -1.50
C ALA A 199 2.14 1.03 -2.67
N LEU A 200 3.01 1.61 -3.49
CA LEU A 200 2.66 2.19 -4.78
C LEU A 200 2.73 1.06 -5.79
N GLU A 201 1.54 0.63 -6.21
CA GLU A 201 1.27 -0.32 -7.30
C GLU A 201 2.28 -0.16 -8.44
N ALA A 202 2.80 -1.28 -8.94
CA ALA A 202 3.71 -1.27 -10.07
C ALA A 202 3.07 -0.43 -11.21
N PRO A 203 3.82 0.45 -11.90
CA PRO A 203 3.30 1.06 -13.11
C PRO A 203 3.13 -0.07 -14.13
N THR A 204 1.90 -0.56 -14.22
CA THR A 204 1.46 -1.54 -15.19
C THR A 204 1.22 -0.85 -16.52
N GLN A 205 1.43 -1.58 -17.61
CA GLN A 205 1.14 -1.10 -18.97
C GLN A 205 -0.37 -1.10 -19.23
N THR A 206 -1.07 -2.00 -18.53
CA THR A 206 -2.54 -2.10 -18.48
C THR A 206 -3.06 -1.38 -17.24
N VAL A 207 -4.12 -0.59 -17.35
CA VAL A 207 -4.76 0.06 -16.20
C VAL A 207 -6.24 -0.31 -16.16
N ILE A 208 -6.67 -0.90 -15.04
CA ILE A 208 -8.08 -1.13 -14.75
C ILE A 208 -8.67 0.18 -14.19
N GLU A 209 -9.45 0.91 -14.99
CA GLU A 209 -9.99 2.20 -14.59
C GLU A 209 -11.24 2.07 -13.71
N LYS A 210 -12.15 1.19 -14.13
CA LYS A 210 -13.45 1.05 -13.50
C LYS A 210 -13.96 -0.37 -13.63
N VAL A 211 -14.42 -0.91 -12.51
CA VAL A 211 -15.17 -2.17 -12.44
C VAL A 211 -16.59 -1.83 -12.02
N ALA A 212 -17.57 -2.33 -12.76
CA ALA A 212 -18.99 -2.21 -12.42
C ALA A 212 -19.62 -3.61 -12.33
N PRO A 213 -20.45 -3.88 -11.32
CA PRO A 213 -20.89 -2.96 -10.26
C PRO A 213 -19.86 -2.72 -9.14
N GLY A 214 -18.80 -3.53 -9.05
CA GLY A 214 -17.93 -3.55 -7.87
C GLY A 214 -18.59 -4.38 -6.76
N ASP A 215 -18.81 -3.79 -5.59
CA ASP A 215 -19.59 -4.45 -4.53
C ASP A 215 -21.09 -4.44 -4.89
N ALA A 216 -21.76 -5.57 -4.72
CA ALA A 216 -23.15 -5.72 -5.14
C ALA A 216 -23.96 -6.60 -4.20
N GLU A 217 -25.24 -6.29 -4.07
CA GLU A 217 -26.23 -7.16 -3.44
C GLU A 217 -27.12 -7.75 -4.52
N VAL A 218 -27.29 -9.08 -4.48
CA VAL A 218 -28.02 -9.83 -5.50
C VAL A 218 -29.00 -10.81 -4.86
N ILE A 219 -30.07 -11.15 -5.60
CA ILE A 219 -31.06 -12.13 -5.15
C ILE A 219 -30.56 -13.54 -5.52
N PRO A 220 -30.84 -14.57 -4.71
CA PRO A 220 -30.51 -15.95 -5.07
C PRO A 220 -30.99 -16.33 -6.48
N GLY A 221 -30.13 -16.98 -7.24
CA GLY A 221 -30.40 -17.43 -8.61
C GLY A 221 -30.31 -16.33 -9.68
N SER A 222 -29.97 -15.11 -9.31
CA SER A 222 -29.64 -14.05 -10.28
C SER A 222 -28.26 -14.27 -10.90
N ARG A 223 -28.06 -13.68 -12.08
CA ARG A 223 -26.76 -13.67 -12.76
C ARG A 223 -26.15 -12.28 -12.64
N LEU A 224 -24.85 -12.23 -12.39
CA LEU A 224 -24.16 -10.96 -12.25
C LEU A 224 -23.29 -10.72 -13.48
N GLU A 225 -23.63 -9.68 -14.23
CA GLU A 225 -22.77 -9.15 -15.27
C GLU A 225 -21.75 -8.19 -14.66
N VAL A 226 -20.48 -8.46 -14.92
CA VAL A 226 -19.34 -7.63 -14.48
C VAL A 226 -18.73 -6.98 -15.71
N LEU A 227 -18.65 -5.66 -15.67
CA LEU A 227 -18.08 -4.80 -16.70
C LEU A 227 -16.76 -4.21 -16.18
N VAL A 228 -15.75 -4.21 -17.04
CA VAL A 228 -14.46 -3.56 -16.75
C VAL A 228 -14.04 -2.64 -17.88
N ASP A 229 -13.66 -1.42 -17.52
CA ASP A 229 -13.08 -0.43 -18.41
C ASP A 229 -11.55 -0.49 -18.28
N ILE A 230 -10.87 -0.77 -19.40
CA ILE A 230 -9.40 -0.91 -19.43
C ILE A 230 -8.80 0.21 -20.28
N SER A 231 -7.71 0.80 -19.80
CA SER A 231 -6.90 1.74 -20.56
C SER A 231 -5.42 1.35 -20.59
N GLY A 232 -4.64 2.06 -21.40
CA GLY A 232 -3.24 1.69 -21.67
C GLY A 232 -3.08 0.68 -22.79
N GLU A 233 -2.20 -0.30 -22.60
CA GLU A 233 -1.99 -1.43 -23.50
C GLU A 233 -3.10 -2.46 -23.32
N THR A 234 -3.65 -2.95 -24.43
CA THR A 234 -4.75 -3.92 -24.39
C THR A 234 -4.17 -5.32 -24.20
N PRO A 235 -4.44 -6.00 -23.06
CA PRO A 235 -3.90 -7.33 -22.81
C PRO A 235 -4.55 -8.38 -23.71
N GLU A 236 -3.83 -9.48 -23.99
CA GLU A 236 -4.36 -10.59 -24.79
C GLU A 236 -5.53 -11.32 -24.11
N GLN A 237 -5.50 -11.39 -22.77
CA GLN A 237 -6.50 -12.10 -21.96
C GLN A 237 -6.83 -11.32 -20.69
N ILE A 238 -8.12 -11.23 -20.38
CA ILE A 238 -8.65 -10.64 -19.15
C ILE A 238 -9.52 -11.69 -18.50
N THR A 239 -9.22 -11.99 -17.24
CA THR A 239 -9.84 -13.07 -16.51
C THR A 239 -10.46 -12.53 -15.24
N LEU A 240 -11.75 -12.81 -15.04
CA LEU A 240 -12.43 -12.63 -13.78
C LEU A 240 -12.25 -13.89 -12.94
N HIS A 241 -11.77 -13.74 -11.72
CA HIS A 241 -11.66 -14.83 -10.76
C HIS A 241 -12.69 -14.62 -9.65
N TYR A 242 -13.50 -15.64 -9.36
CA TYR A 242 -14.44 -15.59 -8.23
C TYR A 242 -14.25 -16.77 -7.28
N SER A 243 -14.65 -16.58 -6.03
CA SER A 243 -14.64 -17.61 -4.98
C SER A 243 -15.91 -17.52 -4.15
N THR A 244 -16.60 -18.64 -3.95
CA THR A 244 -17.84 -18.71 -3.17
C THR A 244 -17.57 -18.93 -1.67
N ALA A 245 -18.50 -18.50 -0.82
CA ALA A 245 -18.36 -18.60 0.64
C ALA A 245 -18.32 -20.04 1.16
N ASP A 246 -19.08 -20.96 0.57
CA ASP A 246 -19.02 -22.40 0.84
C ASP A 246 -17.73 -23.09 0.35
N ARG A 247 -16.90 -22.38 -0.43
CA ARG A 247 -15.71 -22.90 -1.09
C ARG A 247 -15.98 -24.04 -2.07
N GLU A 248 -17.19 -24.11 -2.63
CA GLU A 248 -17.46 -24.97 -3.79
C GLU A 248 -16.57 -24.52 -4.97
N PHE A 249 -16.41 -23.20 -5.14
CA PHE A 249 -15.53 -22.60 -6.13
C PHE A 249 -14.45 -21.75 -5.48
N VAL A 250 -13.20 -21.96 -5.89
CA VAL A 250 -12.04 -21.23 -5.38
C VAL A 250 -11.18 -20.74 -6.54
N ASN A 251 -11.17 -19.43 -6.76
CA ASN A 251 -10.48 -18.76 -7.86
C ASN A 251 -10.86 -19.28 -9.26
N GLU A 252 -12.13 -19.59 -9.47
CA GLU A 252 -12.60 -20.04 -10.78
C GLU A 252 -12.42 -18.94 -11.83
N PRO A 253 -11.70 -19.24 -12.93
CA PRO A 253 -11.44 -18.27 -13.99
C PRO A 253 -12.61 -18.18 -14.97
N ILE A 254 -13.06 -16.97 -15.26
CA ILE A 254 -14.00 -16.63 -16.33
C ILE A 254 -13.31 -15.67 -17.29
N GLU A 255 -13.13 -16.09 -18.54
CA GLU A 255 -12.60 -15.21 -19.59
C GLU A 255 -13.60 -14.09 -19.90
N MET A 256 -13.15 -12.84 -19.80
CA MET A 256 -13.94 -11.67 -20.16
C MET A 256 -13.84 -11.42 -21.67
N ARG A 257 -14.97 -11.04 -22.29
CA ARG A 257 -15.06 -10.74 -23.72
C ARG A 257 -15.22 -9.25 -23.94
N GLU A 258 -14.64 -8.72 -25.01
CA GLU A 258 -14.84 -7.32 -25.37
C GLU A 258 -16.32 -7.06 -25.68
N ASP A 259 -16.82 -5.93 -25.21
CA ASP A 259 -18.16 -5.46 -25.46
C ASP A 259 -18.26 -5.00 -26.93
N PRO A 260 -19.22 -5.53 -27.72
CA PRO A 260 -19.36 -5.17 -29.13
C PRO A 260 -19.75 -3.69 -29.33
N ASP A 261 -20.39 -3.06 -28.34
CA ASP A 261 -20.91 -1.70 -28.45
C ASP A 261 -19.91 -0.65 -27.93
N MET A 262 -19.00 -1.04 -27.04
CA MET A 262 -18.02 -0.15 -26.43
C MET A 262 -16.60 -0.72 -26.49
N PRO A 263 -15.72 -0.19 -27.36
CA PRO A 263 -14.34 -0.68 -27.46
C PRO A 263 -13.59 -0.43 -26.15
N ARG A 264 -12.73 -1.37 -25.76
CA ARG A 264 -11.98 -1.39 -24.48
C ARG A 264 -12.82 -1.56 -23.20
N ARG A 265 -14.10 -1.87 -23.34
CA ARG A 265 -14.93 -2.39 -22.25
C ARG A 265 -15.01 -3.90 -22.41
N TYR A 266 -14.83 -4.62 -21.31
CA TYR A 266 -14.95 -6.09 -21.30
C TYR A 266 -16.04 -6.51 -20.34
N ARG A 267 -16.73 -7.60 -20.69
CA ARG A 267 -17.85 -8.16 -19.92
C ARG A 267 -17.64 -9.64 -19.64
N ALA A 268 -18.00 -10.06 -18.43
CA ALA A 268 -18.16 -11.45 -18.04
C ALA A 268 -19.44 -11.60 -17.22
N GLU A 269 -20.03 -12.80 -17.26
CA GLU A 269 -21.24 -13.11 -16.50
C GLU A 269 -20.94 -14.23 -15.52
N ILE A 270 -21.21 -14.00 -14.23
CA ILE A 270 -21.14 -15.01 -13.19
C ILE A 270 -22.49 -15.72 -13.16
N ILE A 271 -22.50 -16.97 -13.65
CA ILE A 271 -23.71 -17.78 -13.85
C ILE A 271 -23.94 -18.79 -12.70
N GLY A 272 -22.98 -18.90 -11.76
CA GLY A 272 -23.05 -19.84 -10.63
C GLY A 272 -22.99 -21.32 -11.03
N THR A 273 -23.22 -22.21 -10.06
CA THR A 273 -23.15 -23.67 -10.23
C THR A 273 -24.15 -24.12 -11.31
N ASN A 274 -23.68 -24.80 -12.35
CA ASN A 274 -24.54 -25.36 -13.43
C ASN A 274 -25.51 -24.37 -14.10
N GLY A 275 -25.25 -23.06 -14.00
CA GLY A 275 -26.12 -22.03 -14.55
C GLY A 275 -27.36 -21.70 -13.71
N GLU A 276 -27.41 -22.17 -12.45
CA GLU A 276 -28.49 -21.88 -11.50
C GLU A 276 -28.45 -20.44 -10.95
N GLY A 277 -27.44 -19.65 -11.29
CA GLY A 277 -27.22 -18.31 -10.76
C GLY A 277 -26.46 -18.30 -9.44
N ILE A 278 -26.27 -17.11 -8.89
CA ILE A 278 -25.52 -16.91 -7.64
C ILE A 278 -26.43 -17.29 -6.47
N GLN A 279 -26.06 -18.34 -5.72
CA GLN A 279 -26.84 -18.84 -4.58
C GLN A 279 -26.27 -18.42 -3.22
N GLN A 280 -24.98 -18.10 -3.17
CA GLN A 280 -24.28 -17.75 -1.95
C GLN A 280 -23.38 -16.54 -2.16
N ASP A 281 -23.02 -15.90 -1.05
CA ASP A 281 -22.03 -14.83 -1.03
C ASP A 281 -20.75 -15.27 -1.73
N LEU A 282 -20.19 -14.36 -2.53
CA LEU A 282 -18.96 -14.60 -3.25
C LEU A 282 -18.09 -13.35 -3.30
N ASN A 283 -16.80 -13.56 -3.50
CA ASN A 283 -15.86 -12.49 -3.76
C ASN A 283 -15.27 -12.67 -5.15
N TYR A 284 -15.05 -11.59 -5.88
CA TYR A 284 -14.41 -11.63 -7.19
C TYR A 284 -13.35 -10.54 -7.35
N TYR A 285 -12.38 -10.79 -8.22
CA TYR A 285 -11.39 -9.83 -8.66
C TYR A 285 -11.07 -10.08 -10.13
N ILE A 286 -10.49 -9.08 -10.79
CA ILE A 286 -10.17 -9.13 -12.21
C ILE A 286 -8.65 -9.07 -12.36
N THR A 287 -8.13 -9.87 -13.28
CA THR A 287 -6.73 -9.86 -13.69
C THR A 287 -6.68 -9.52 -15.17
N ALA A 288 -6.00 -8.43 -15.51
CA ALA A 288 -5.86 -7.90 -16.86
C ALA A 288 -4.37 -7.74 -17.18
N GLY A 289 -3.78 -8.77 -17.80
CA GLY A 289 -2.35 -8.78 -18.11
C GLY A 289 -1.48 -8.64 -16.86
N ASP A 290 -0.85 -7.48 -16.69
CA ASP A 290 0.04 -7.13 -15.58
C ASP A 290 -0.65 -6.41 -14.41
N ASP A 291 -1.93 -6.05 -14.55
CA ASP A 291 -2.71 -5.36 -13.52
C ASP A 291 -3.77 -6.27 -12.87
N ARG A 292 -4.10 -5.97 -11.61
CA ARG A 292 -5.07 -6.72 -10.82
C ARG A 292 -5.96 -5.76 -10.02
N SER A 293 -7.28 -5.93 -10.15
CA SER A 293 -8.23 -5.14 -9.39
C SER A 293 -8.22 -5.49 -7.90
N VAL A 294 -8.80 -4.60 -7.09
CA VAL A 294 -9.22 -4.96 -5.73
C VAL A 294 -10.24 -6.10 -5.76
N SER A 295 -10.38 -6.79 -4.63
CA SER A 295 -11.44 -7.78 -4.44
C SER A 295 -12.74 -7.08 -4.12
N TYR A 296 -13.80 -7.47 -4.80
CA TYR A 296 -15.17 -7.01 -4.60
C TYR A 296 -16.02 -8.10 -3.94
N ALA A 297 -16.96 -7.70 -3.10
CA ALA A 297 -17.86 -8.59 -2.40
C ALA A 297 -19.26 -8.55 -3.04
N VAL A 298 -19.81 -9.73 -3.28
CA VAL A 298 -21.19 -9.92 -3.74
C VAL A 298 -21.94 -10.64 -2.65
N THR A 299 -22.92 -9.97 -2.07
CA THR A 299 -23.75 -10.50 -0.98
C THR A 299 -25.09 -10.95 -1.53
N VAL A 300 -25.52 -12.15 -1.15
CA VAL A 300 -26.80 -12.70 -1.56
C VAL A 300 -27.84 -12.38 -0.49
N PHE A 301 -28.82 -11.57 -0.86
CA PHE A 301 -29.92 -11.18 0.00
C PHE A 301 -31.21 -11.88 -0.43
N GLN A 302 -31.86 -12.57 0.51
CA GLN A 302 -33.17 -13.19 0.27
C GLN A 302 -34.28 -12.16 0.45
N PRO A 303 -35.09 -11.86 -0.59
CA PRO A 303 -36.20 -10.92 -0.46
C PRO A 303 -37.25 -11.45 0.52
N PRO A 304 -38.00 -10.55 1.19
CA PRO A 304 -39.08 -10.96 2.08
C PRO A 304 -40.21 -11.60 1.29
N SER A 305 -40.50 -12.87 1.56
CA SER A 305 -41.57 -13.63 0.92
C SER A 305 -42.38 -14.41 1.95
N ALA A 306 -43.60 -14.78 1.58
CA ALA A 306 -44.45 -15.65 2.39
C ALA A 306 -45.17 -16.66 1.49
N GLU A 307 -45.16 -17.92 1.93
CA GLU A 307 -45.79 -19.03 1.24
C GLU A 307 -47.02 -19.51 2.00
N ILE A 308 -48.04 -19.96 1.27
CA ILE A 308 -49.23 -20.56 1.86
C ILE A 308 -48.87 -21.96 2.37
N VAL A 309 -49.02 -22.17 3.67
CA VAL A 309 -48.87 -23.48 4.31
C VAL A 309 -50.20 -24.22 4.31
N GLU A 310 -51.28 -23.49 4.60
CA GLU A 310 -52.61 -24.08 4.72
C GLU A 310 -53.71 -23.10 4.27
N LEU A 311 -54.67 -23.61 3.50
CA LEU A 311 -55.95 -22.98 3.25
C LEU A 311 -57.04 -23.79 3.91
N HIS A 312 -57.76 -23.17 4.85
CA HIS A 312 -58.90 -23.78 5.51
C HIS A 312 -60.20 -23.17 5.00
N SER A 313 -61.03 -23.99 4.35
CA SER A 313 -62.31 -23.58 3.77
C SER A 313 -63.46 -23.99 4.69
N THR A 314 -64.18 -23.00 5.19
CA THR A 314 -65.37 -23.20 6.05
C THR A 314 -66.62 -22.98 5.22
N TYR A 315 -67.38 -24.05 5.01
CA TYR A 315 -68.63 -24.02 4.23
C TYR A 315 -69.79 -23.46 5.06
N PRO A 316 -70.71 -22.70 4.45
CA PRO A 316 -71.96 -22.30 5.10
C PRO A 316 -72.78 -23.50 5.58
N GLN A 317 -73.49 -23.34 6.71
CA GLN A 317 -74.23 -24.42 7.35
C GLN A 317 -75.26 -25.10 6.44
N TYR A 318 -75.90 -24.33 5.53
CA TYR A 318 -76.89 -24.85 4.59
C TYR A 318 -76.32 -25.82 3.55
N MET A 319 -75.00 -25.81 3.33
CA MET A 319 -74.37 -26.75 2.39
C MET A 319 -74.22 -28.15 2.99
N GLU A 320 -74.31 -28.30 4.32
CA GLU A 320 -74.12 -29.57 5.03
C GLU A 320 -72.79 -30.27 4.70
N ARG A 321 -71.71 -29.48 4.54
CA ARG A 321 -70.36 -29.97 4.23
C ARG A 321 -69.39 -29.71 5.36
N GLU A 322 -68.50 -30.67 5.57
CA GLU A 322 -67.37 -30.51 6.48
C GLU A 322 -66.34 -29.53 5.91
N SER A 323 -65.61 -28.85 6.81
CA SER A 323 -64.54 -27.94 6.39
C SER A 323 -63.42 -28.70 5.67
N LYS A 324 -62.79 -28.02 4.72
CA LYS A 324 -61.76 -28.60 3.86
C LYS A 324 -60.45 -27.86 4.05
N THR A 325 -59.40 -28.59 4.43
CA THR A 325 -58.02 -28.10 4.48
C THR A 325 -57.27 -28.48 3.21
N ARG A 326 -56.47 -27.56 2.67
CA ARG A 326 -55.56 -27.77 1.54
C ARG A 326 -54.19 -27.20 1.88
N THR A 327 -53.13 -27.82 1.39
CA THR A 327 -51.74 -27.33 1.53
C THR A 327 -51.26 -26.57 0.30
N THR A 328 -52.10 -26.45 -0.73
CA THR A 328 -51.81 -25.66 -1.93
C THR A 328 -52.48 -24.30 -1.83
N GLY A 329 -51.88 -23.27 -2.45
CA GLY A 329 -52.52 -21.95 -2.55
C GLY A 329 -53.65 -21.89 -3.59
N ASN A 330 -53.94 -22.96 -4.33
CA ASN A 330 -55.01 -22.94 -5.32
C ASN A 330 -56.38 -22.96 -4.65
N ILE A 331 -57.21 -21.96 -4.95
CA ILE A 331 -58.60 -21.89 -4.48
C ILE A 331 -59.53 -22.43 -5.57
N ASP A 332 -60.42 -23.35 -5.18
CA ASP A 332 -61.45 -23.94 -6.03
C ASP A 332 -62.59 -24.38 -5.13
N ASP A 333 -63.46 -23.44 -4.78
CA ASP A 333 -64.54 -23.57 -3.81
C ASP A 333 -65.74 -22.72 -4.22
N TYR A 334 -66.85 -22.81 -3.49
CA TYR A 334 -68.12 -22.21 -3.89
C TYR A 334 -68.26 -20.79 -3.36
N GLU A 335 -69.12 -20.00 -3.99
CA GLU A 335 -69.54 -18.70 -3.47
C GLU A 335 -70.10 -18.83 -2.03
N GLY A 336 -69.76 -17.87 -1.18
CA GLY A 336 -70.12 -17.80 0.23
C GLY A 336 -69.21 -18.59 1.18
N VAL A 337 -68.22 -19.33 0.66
CA VAL A 337 -67.23 -20.04 1.48
C VAL A 337 -66.24 -19.06 2.11
N ILE A 338 -65.92 -19.25 3.39
CA ILE A 338 -64.89 -18.47 4.09
C ILE A 338 -63.57 -19.23 3.97
N VAL A 339 -62.58 -18.64 3.28
CA VAL A 339 -61.22 -19.17 3.19
C VAL A 339 -60.33 -18.47 4.21
N THR A 340 -59.77 -19.26 5.12
CA THR A 340 -58.71 -18.84 6.04
C THR A 340 -57.36 -19.18 5.43
N PHE A 341 -56.54 -18.16 5.20
CA PHE A 341 -55.16 -18.30 4.73
C PHE A 341 -54.23 -18.41 5.93
N LEU A 342 -53.36 -19.42 5.93
CA LEU A 342 -52.21 -19.54 6.80
C LEU A 342 -50.95 -19.48 5.95
N ALA A 343 -50.17 -18.42 6.14
CA ALA A 343 -48.91 -18.20 5.45
C ALA A 343 -47.73 -18.21 6.42
N GLU A 344 -46.59 -18.72 5.96
CA GLU A 344 -45.31 -18.71 6.66
C GLU A 344 -44.29 -17.92 5.84
N ALA A 345 -43.65 -16.95 6.48
CA ALA A 345 -42.68 -16.06 5.88
C ALA A 345 -41.26 -16.60 6.07
N ASN A 346 -40.40 -16.37 5.08
CA ASN A 346 -38.98 -16.76 5.14
C ASN A 346 -38.18 -15.93 6.18
N MET A 347 -38.71 -14.79 6.60
CA MET A 347 -38.11 -13.90 7.59
C MET A 347 -39.19 -13.12 8.37
N PRO A 348 -38.86 -12.48 9.50
CA PRO A 348 -39.77 -11.58 10.20
C PRO A 348 -40.26 -10.44 9.29
N LEU A 349 -41.59 -10.29 9.15
CA LEU A 349 -42.20 -9.26 8.32
C LEU A 349 -42.82 -8.15 9.18
N LYS A 350 -42.78 -6.92 8.65
CA LYS A 350 -43.51 -5.78 9.21
C LYS A 350 -45.00 -5.85 8.85
N SER A 351 -45.30 -6.30 7.64
CA SER A 351 -46.68 -6.48 7.15
C SER A 351 -46.74 -7.48 6.01
N ALA A 352 -47.83 -8.23 5.94
CA ALA A 352 -48.20 -9.07 4.79
C ALA A 352 -49.63 -8.73 4.36
N THR A 353 -49.88 -8.61 3.05
CA THR A 353 -51.19 -8.26 2.49
C THR A 353 -51.51 -9.18 1.33
N ILE A 354 -52.71 -9.78 1.33
CA ILE A 354 -53.22 -10.53 0.18
C ILE A 354 -53.81 -9.52 -0.79
N THR A 355 -53.30 -9.49 -2.01
CA THR A 355 -53.84 -8.66 -3.09
C THR A 355 -54.47 -9.57 -4.14
N PHE A 356 -55.71 -9.26 -4.51
CA PHE A 356 -56.47 -10.00 -5.50
C PHE A 356 -56.35 -9.33 -6.88
N HIS A 357 -56.35 -10.14 -7.95
CA HIS A 357 -56.18 -9.68 -9.33
C HIS A 357 -57.20 -10.37 -10.26
N ASP A 358 -57.80 -9.60 -11.16
CA ASP A 358 -58.81 -10.09 -12.12
C ASP A 358 -58.17 -10.65 -13.41
N ASP A 359 -57.03 -10.09 -13.81
CA ASP A 359 -56.27 -10.51 -14.98
C ASP A 359 -54.87 -11.03 -14.59
N GLN A 360 -54.10 -11.42 -15.59
CA GLN A 360 -52.71 -11.82 -15.38
C GLN A 360 -51.76 -10.61 -15.21
N GLY A 361 -52.28 -9.38 -15.27
CA GLY A 361 -51.53 -8.15 -15.03
C GLY A 361 -51.50 -7.77 -13.55
N THR A 362 -50.48 -7.02 -13.15
CA THR A 362 -50.35 -6.43 -11.80
C THR A 362 -50.97 -5.02 -11.73
N SER A 363 -51.60 -4.56 -12.81
CA SER A 363 -51.95 -3.16 -13.02
C SER A 363 -53.30 -2.75 -12.43
N TYR A 364 -54.18 -3.71 -12.15
CA TYR A 364 -55.45 -3.47 -11.48
C TYR A 364 -55.40 -4.09 -10.09
N ARG A 365 -55.12 -3.26 -9.08
CA ARG A 365 -55.35 -3.66 -7.68
C ARG A 365 -56.84 -3.84 -7.49
N ALA A 366 -57.31 -5.08 -7.55
CA ALA A 366 -58.57 -5.42 -6.92
C ALA A 366 -58.36 -5.44 -5.40
N GLU A 367 -59.41 -5.81 -4.68
CA GLU A 367 -59.46 -5.92 -3.22
C GLU A 367 -58.13 -6.38 -2.58
N ALA A 368 -57.77 -5.77 -1.45
CA ALA A 368 -56.57 -6.13 -0.70
C ALA A 368 -56.92 -6.33 0.77
N ILE A 369 -56.44 -7.41 1.36
CA ILE A 369 -56.76 -7.81 2.73
C ILE A 369 -55.46 -7.93 3.53
N PRO A 370 -55.29 -7.14 4.60
CA PRO A 370 -54.12 -7.28 5.46
C PRO A 370 -54.17 -8.61 6.21
N MET A 371 -53.01 -9.26 6.31
CA MET A 371 -52.87 -10.45 7.14
C MET A 371 -52.41 -10.06 8.54
N THR A 372 -52.91 -10.78 9.55
CA THR A 372 -52.57 -10.57 10.95
C THR A 372 -51.49 -11.58 11.36
N ALA A 373 -50.41 -11.11 11.98
CA ALA A 373 -49.39 -12.00 12.55
C ALA A 373 -50.00 -12.83 13.70
N ILE A 374 -49.76 -14.14 13.70
CA ILE A 374 -50.26 -15.05 14.75
C ILE A 374 -49.19 -15.41 15.79
N ASN A 375 -47.92 -15.10 15.53
CA ASN A 375 -46.80 -15.34 16.44
C ASN A 375 -46.03 -14.05 16.73
N THR A 376 -45.29 -14.05 17.84
CA THR A 376 -44.47 -12.90 18.29
C THR A 376 -43.27 -12.61 17.40
N GLU A 377 -42.83 -13.57 16.59
CA GLU A 377 -41.70 -13.43 15.67
C GLU A 377 -42.12 -12.80 14.32
N HIS A 378 -43.43 -12.57 14.10
CA HIS A 378 -43.99 -12.05 12.85
C HIS A 378 -43.56 -12.85 11.61
N THR A 379 -43.49 -14.18 11.74
CA THR A 379 -43.17 -15.11 10.65
C THR A 379 -44.38 -15.92 10.19
N ARG A 380 -45.48 -15.91 10.94
CA ARG A 380 -46.73 -16.59 10.56
C ARG A 380 -47.89 -15.62 10.52
N PHE A 381 -48.66 -15.69 9.44
CA PHE A 381 -49.73 -14.75 9.15
C PHE A 381 -51.04 -15.48 8.87
N ARG A 382 -52.15 -14.86 9.31
CA ARG A 382 -53.51 -15.33 9.06
C ARG A 382 -54.37 -14.24 8.47
N ALA A 383 -55.16 -14.59 7.46
CA ALA A 383 -56.24 -13.75 6.94
C ALA A 383 -57.48 -14.59 6.66
N ASN A 384 -58.64 -13.95 6.68
CA ASN A 384 -59.90 -14.58 6.29
C ASN A 384 -60.50 -13.78 5.14
N TRP A 385 -60.98 -14.48 4.12
CA TRP A 385 -61.69 -13.88 2.99
C TRP A 385 -62.94 -14.67 2.69
N VAL A 386 -63.99 -14.00 2.22
CA VAL A 386 -65.24 -14.63 1.81
C VAL A 386 -65.26 -14.65 0.29
N LEU A 387 -65.43 -15.83 -0.31
CA LEU A 387 -65.55 -15.99 -1.75
C LEU A 387 -66.88 -15.41 -2.20
N ASN A 388 -66.88 -14.20 -2.74
CA ASN A 388 -68.09 -13.55 -3.25
C ASN A 388 -67.92 -13.21 -4.72
N ILE A 389 -68.96 -13.46 -5.50
CA ILE A 389 -69.03 -12.96 -6.87
C ILE A 389 -69.63 -11.55 -6.79
N ASN A 390 -69.02 -10.59 -7.48
CA ASN A 390 -69.55 -9.24 -7.51
C ASN A 390 -70.93 -9.26 -8.16
N SER A 391 -71.97 -8.88 -7.40
CA SER A 391 -73.37 -8.94 -7.84
C SER A 391 -73.72 -7.95 -8.96
N GLU A 392 -72.93 -6.88 -9.14
CA GLU A 392 -73.16 -5.88 -10.19
C GLU A 392 -72.61 -6.34 -11.56
N ASN A 393 -71.45 -7.01 -11.57
CA ASN A 393 -70.73 -7.34 -12.80
C ASN A 393 -70.55 -8.85 -13.04
N GLY A 394 -70.92 -9.71 -12.08
CA GLY A 394 -70.70 -11.15 -12.14
C GLY A 394 -69.23 -11.58 -12.12
N THR A 395 -68.32 -10.67 -11.77
CA THR A 395 -66.87 -10.89 -11.79
C THR A 395 -66.34 -11.27 -10.41
N TYR A 396 -65.26 -12.05 -10.39
CA TYR A 396 -64.53 -12.42 -9.18
C TYR A 396 -63.02 -12.43 -9.50
N PRO A 397 -62.14 -12.22 -8.49
CA PRO A 397 -60.71 -12.23 -8.71
C PRO A 397 -60.24 -13.61 -9.14
N ARG A 398 -59.41 -13.68 -10.18
CA ARG A 398 -58.90 -14.93 -10.75
C ARG A 398 -57.57 -15.37 -10.16
N TYR A 399 -56.84 -14.44 -9.55
CA TYR A 399 -55.55 -14.69 -8.94
C TYR A 399 -55.41 -13.93 -7.64
N TYR A 400 -54.54 -14.41 -6.76
CA TYR A 400 -54.04 -13.61 -5.64
C TYR A 400 -52.54 -13.75 -5.47
N THR A 401 -51.95 -12.74 -4.82
CA THR A 401 -50.54 -12.69 -4.41
C THR A 401 -50.45 -12.26 -2.97
N ILE A 402 -49.38 -12.67 -2.27
CA ILE A 402 -49.05 -12.16 -0.94
C ILE A 402 -47.95 -11.12 -1.09
N GLU A 403 -48.29 -9.84 -0.89
CA GLU A 403 -47.33 -8.75 -0.84
C GLU A 403 -46.73 -8.67 0.57
N CYS A 404 -45.43 -8.95 0.67
CA CYS A 404 -44.69 -8.94 1.92
C CYS A 404 -43.84 -7.67 2.01
N ARG A 405 -43.71 -7.12 3.23
CA ARG A 405 -42.80 -6.02 3.52
C ARG A 405 -42.05 -6.27 4.82
N ASN A 406 -40.73 -6.15 4.79
CA ASN A 406 -39.89 -6.27 5.99
C ASN A 406 -39.70 -4.92 6.72
N GLU A 407 -38.93 -4.93 7.80
CA GLU A 407 -38.62 -3.72 8.59
C GLU A 407 -37.83 -2.66 7.80
N ARG A 408 -37.01 -3.07 6.83
CA ARG A 408 -36.26 -2.17 5.94
C ARG A 408 -37.12 -1.54 4.84
N GLY A 409 -38.36 -2.01 4.68
CA GLY A 409 -39.29 -1.54 3.65
C GLY A 409 -39.12 -2.23 2.30
N GLU A 410 -38.28 -3.26 2.22
CA GLU A 410 -38.11 -4.09 1.02
C GLU A 410 -39.33 -4.98 0.81
N THR A 411 -39.57 -5.35 -0.45
CA THR A 411 -40.72 -6.15 -0.87
C THR A 411 -40.27 -7.26 -1.82
N ASP A 412 -41.09 -8.31 -1.94
CA ASP A 412 -40.88 -9.36 -2.94
C ASP A 412 -40.98 -8.77 -4.37
N PRO A 413 -39.91 -8.86 -5.20
CA PRO A 413 -39.97 -8.40 -6.59
C PRO A 413 -40.80 -9.32 -7.49
N ASN A 414 -41.03 -10.57 -7.10
CA ASN A 414 -41.77 -11.53 -7.90
C ASN A 414 -42.63 -12.47 -7.02
N PRO A 415 -43.71 -11.94 -6.42
CA PRO A 415 -44.54 -12.71 -5.50
C PRO A 415 -45.25 -13.87 -6.19
N THR A 416 -45.30 -15.02 -5.51
CA THR A 416 -45.99 -16.22 -5.99
C THR A 416 -47.47 -15.93 -6.23
N ARG A 417 -47.95 -16.29 -7.43
CA ARG A 417 -49.33 -16.13 -7.86
C ARG A 417 -50.09 -17.43 -7.74
N TRP A 418 -51.28 -17.35 -7.16
CA TRP A 418 -52.16 -18.48 -6.98
C TRP A 418 -53.51 -18.27 -7.68
N PRO A 419 -53.99 -19.24 -8.47
CA PRO A 419 -55.29 -19.16 -9.13
C PRO A 419 -56.45 -19.33 -8.16
N ILE A 420 -57.55 -18.66 -8.48
CA ILE A 420 -58.84 -18.73 -7.80
C ILE A 420 -59.90 -19.17 -8.81
N ARG A 421 -60.72 -20.15 -8.39
CA ARG A 421 -61.94 -20.58 -9.07
C ARG A 421 -63.08 -20.58 -8.05
N ILE A 422 -64.18 -19.94 -8.43
CA ILE A 422 -65.43 -19.86 -7.66
C ILE A 422 -66.53 -20.57 -8.45
#